data_AF-A0A364Y2V6-F1
#
_entry.id   AF-A0A364Y2V6-F1
#
_cell.length_a   1.000
_cell.length_b   1.000
_cell.length_c   1.000
_cell.angle_alpha   90.00
_cell.angle_beta   90.00
_cell.angle_gamma   90.00
#
_symmetry.space_group_name_H-M   'P 1'
#
loop_
_entity.id
_entity.type
_entity.pdbx_description
1 polymer ?
#
loop_
_entity_poly.entity_id
_entity_poly.type
_entity_poly.pdbx_seq_one_letter_code
_entity_poly.pdbx_strand_id
1 'polypeptide(L)'
;MINNSLIVNLICLMMTMFCCQNSEKILVTGVAIDCKAGAGVLTVPDSSLYYVDGIDYWEDNVLGRRIRVEGKLLLRNFPARKDGVAVQSIVGDSVRFILDPRWELVR
;
A
#
# COMPACT_ATOMS: atom_id res chain seq x y z
N MET A 1 49.52 -10.82 -1.56
CA MET A 1 48.46 -11.74 -2.03
C MET A 1 47.23 -11.46 -1.18
N ILE A 2 46.17 -10.91 -1.77
CA ILE A 2 44.93 -10.63 -1.03
C ILE A 2 44.21 -11.97 -0.85
N ASN A 3 43.85 -12.32 0.38
CA ASN A 3 43.19 -13.58 0.69
C ASN A 3 41.78 -13.58 0.09
N ASN A 4 41.56 -14.40 -0.94
CA ASN A 4 40.27 -14.54 -1.61
C ASN A 4 39.12 -14.87 -0.63
N SER A 5 39.43 -15.52 0.49
CA SER A 5 38.47 -15.84 1.55
C SER A 5 37.93 -14.60 2.29
N LEU A 6 38.74 -13.53 2.44
CA LEU A 6 38.29 -12.28 3.06
C LEU A 6 37.36 -11.48 2.13
N ILE A 7 37.63 -11.50 0.82
CA ILE A 7 36.81 -10.82 -0.18
C ILE A 7 35.41 -11.47 -0.26
N VAL A 8 35.34 -12.80 -0.26
CA VAL A 8 34.07 -13.53 -0.31
C VAL A 8 33.21 -13.25 0.94
N ASN A 9 33.81 -13.22 2.13
CA ASN A 9 33.09 -12.89 3.36
C ASN A 9 32.56 -11.45 3.36
N LEU A 10 33.33 -10.49 2.83
CA LEU A 10 32.91 -9.09 2.74
C LEU A 10 31.72 -8.90 1.77
N ILE A 11 31.74 -9.58 0.62
CA ILE A 11 30.64 -9.54 -0.36
C ILE A 11 29.36 -10.16 0.22
N CYS A 12 29.48 -11.27 0.95
CA CYS A 12 28.34 -11.91 1.62
C CYS A 12 27.70 -10.99 2.67
N LEU A 13 28.51 -10.24 3.41
CA LEU A 13 28.05 -9.32 4.45
C LEU A 13 27.38 -8.06 3.89
N MET A 14 27.77 -7.62 2.68
CA MET A 14 27.11 -6.51 1.99
C MET A 14 25.76 -6.89 1.39
N MET A 15 25.56 -8.14 0.96
CA MET A 15 24.27 -8.60 0.43
C MET A 15 23.17 -8.68 1.49
N THR A 16 23.50 -8.97 2.75
CA THR A 16 22.50 -9.10 3.82
C THR A 16 21.94 -7.74 4.27
N MET A 17 22.68 -6.64 4.10
CA MET A 17 22.20 -5.29 4.44
C MET A 17 21.16 -4.72 3.46
N PHE A 18 21.05 -5.25 2.24
CA PHE A 18 20.16 -4.68 1.22
C PHE A 18 18.69 -5.13 1.34
N CYS A 19 18.37 -6.11 2.20
CA CYS A 19 17.02 -6.70 2.25
C CYS A 19 16.06 -6.11 3.29
N CYS A 20 16.48 -5.14 4.10
CA CYS A 20 15.59 -4.51 5.10
C CYS A 20 15.03 -3.18 4.58
N GLN A 21 14.22 -3.20 3.52
CA GLN A 21 13.31 -2.08 3.25
C GLN A 21 12.25 -2.06 4.35
N ASN A 22 12.32 -1.02 5.19
CA ASN A 22 11.47 -0.85 6.35
C ASN A 22 10.05 -0.46 5.89
N SER A 23 9.18 -1.44 5.64
CA SER A 23 7.77 -1.18 5.34
C SER A 23 7.02 -0.85 6.63
N GLU A 24 6.43 0.33 6.72
CA GLU A 24 5.63 0.74 7.88
C GLU A 24 4.34 -0.10 7.94
N LYS A 25 4.12 -0.82 9.05
CA LYS A 25 2.84 -1.47 9.30
C LYS A 25 1.86 -0.46 9.85
N ILE A 26 0.65 -0.41 9.28
CA ILE A 26 -0.41 0.50 9.68
C ILE A 26 -1.68 -0.27 10.04
N LEU A 27 -2.49 0.37 10.89
CA LEU A 27 -3.83 -0.07 11.26
C LEU A 27 -4.77 1.10 11.02
N VAL A 28 -5.74 0.91 10.11
CA VAL A 28 -6.67 1.95 9.67
C VAL A 28 -8.08 1.53 10.03
N THR A 29 -8.87 2.43 10.62
CA THR A 29 -10.30 2.21 10.87
C THR A 29 -11.10 3.24 10.10
N GLY A 30 -12.05 2.79 9.28
CA GLY A 30 -12.81 3.66 8.41
C GLY A 30 -14.03 2.97 7.82
N VAL A 31 -14.65 3.61 6.83
CA VAL A 31 -15.80 3.08 6.09
C VAL A 31 -15.31 2.41 4.82
N ALA A 32 -15.78 1.20 4.55
CA ALA A 32 -15.53 0.48 3.31
C ALA A 32 -16.24 1.20 2.14
N ILE A 33 -15.49 1.61 1.12
CA ILE A 33 -16.02 2.25 -0.08
C ILE A 33 -15.42 1.63 -1.34
N ASP A 34 -16.18 1.58 -2.42
CA ASP A 34 -15.64 1.21 -3.73
C ASP A 34 -15.16 2.46 -4.46
N CYS A 35 -13.91 2.40 -4.93
CA CYS A 35 -13.30 3.44 -5.73
C CYS A 35 -13.20 2.96 -7.19
N LYS A 36 -13.00 3.90 -8.12
CA LYS A 36 -12.86 3.55 -9.55
C LYS A 36 -11.66 2.64 -9.86
N ALA A 37 -10.70 2.55 -8.94
CA ALA A 37 -9.45 1.83 -9.10
C ALA A 37 -9.27 0.73 -8.04
N GLY A 38 -10.38 0.24 -7.47
CA GLY A 38 -10.37 -0.85 -6.50
C GLY A 38 -11.16 -0.52 -5.23
N ALA A 39 -11.03 -1.38 -4.23
CA ALA A 39 -11.59 -1.15 -2.90
C ALA A 39 -10.79 -0.09 -2.13
N GLY A 40 -11.50 0.71 -1.34
CA GLY A 40 -10.92 1.75 -0.50
C GLY A 40 -11.49 1.78 0.91
N VAL A 41 -10.76 2.41 1.82
CA VAL A 41 -11.17 2.70 3.18
C VAL A 41 -11.09 4.20 3.40
N LEU A 42 -12.22 4.81 3.75
CA LEU A 42 -12.30 6.23 4.09
C LEU A 42 -12.27 6.39 5.60
N THR A 43 -11.22 7.00 6.14
CA THR A 43 -11.10 7.25 7.59
C THR A 43 -11.98 8.41 8.04
N VAL A 44 -12.39 8.38 9.30
CA VAL A 44 -13.18 9.45 9.93
C VAL A 44 -12.45 9.84 11.23
N PRO A 45 -12.19 11.13 11.50
CA PRO A 45 -12.76 12.33 10.86
C PRO A 45 -11.94 12.93 9.71
N ASP A 46 -10.71 12.49 9.51
CA ASP A 46 -9.73 13.11 8.61
C ASP A 46 -10.03 12.89 7.11
N SER A 47 -11.01 12.05 6.78
CA SER A 47 -11.45 11.77 5.40
C SER A 47 -10.29 11.31 4.50
N SER A 48 -9.29 10.65 5.09
CA SER A 48 -8.17 10.10 4.34
C SER A 48 -8.60 8.82 3.63
N LEU A 49 -8.33 8.76 2.33
CA LEU A 49 -8.56 7.56 1.53
C LEU A 49 -7.32 6.66 1.49
N TYR A 50 -7.53 5.38 1.79
CA TYR A 50 -6.55 4.32 1.65
C TYR A 50 -7.09 3.28 0.66
N TYR A 51 -6.36 3.03 -0.42
CA TYR A 51 -6.66 1.95 -1.35
C TYR A 51 -6.19 0.62 -0.77
N VAL A 52 -6.97 -0.44 -0.99
CA VAL A 52 -6.65 -1.77 -0.47
C VAL A 52 -6.14 -2.64 -1.60
N ASP A 53 -4.86 -3.03 -1.53
CA ASP A 53 -4.21 -3.78 -2.60
C ASP A 53 -4.74 -5.22 -2.66
N GLY A 54 -5.00 -5.70 -3.87
CA GLY A 54 -5.54 -7.06 -4.09
C GLY A 54 -7.04 -7.22 -3.81
N ILE A 55 -7.77 -6.13 -3.54
CA ILE A 55 -9.23 -6.15 -3.44
C ILE A 55 -9.82 -5.20 -4.49
N ASP A 56 -10.52 -5.76 -5.47
CA ASP A 56 -11.12 -4.99 -6.56
C ASP A 56 -12.38 -4.24 -6.13
N TYR A 57 -13.19 -4.85 -5.25
CA TYR A 57 -14.42 -4.27 -4.71
C TYR A 57 -14.77 -4.93 -3.36
N TRP A 58 -15.52 -4.23 -2.52
CA TRP A 58 -16.09 -4.80 -1.30
C TRP A 58 -17.37 -5.59 -1.60
N GLU A 59 -17.57 -6.69 -0.89
CA GLU A 59 -18.87 -7.37 -0.90
C GLU A 59 -19.97 -6.47 -0.33
N ASP A 60 -21.22 -6.61 -0.80
CA ASP A 60 -22.37 -5.80 -0.39
C ASP A 60 -22.62 -5.80 1.15
N ASN A 61 -22.25 -6.90 1.81
CA ASN A 61 -22.36 -7.07 3.27
C ASN A 61 -21.27 -6.33 4.06
N VAL A 62 -20.24 -5.79 3.38
CA VAL A 62 -19.11 -5.02 3.92
C VAL A 62 -19.19 -3.56 3.45
N LEU A 63 -19.60 -3.31 2.21
CA LEU A 63 -19.67 -1.97 1.62
C LEU A 63 -20.50 -1.01 2.50
N GLY A 64 -19.96 0.19 2.72
CA GLY A 64 -20.58 1.21 3.57
C GLY A 64 -20.49 0.94 5.08
N ARG A 65 -19.90 -0.19 5.51
CA ARG A 65 -19.73 -0.52 6.93
C ARG A 65 -18.38 -0.08 7.45
N ARG A 66 -18.31 0.06 8.77
CA ARG A 66 -17.07 0.36 9.47
C ARG A 66 -16.20 -0.89 9.51
N ILE A 67 -14.99 -0.78 9.00
CA ILE A 67 -13.99 -1.85 9.00
C ILE A 67 -12.68 -1.35 9.60
N ARG A 68 -11.91 -2.30 10.12
CA ARG A 68 -10.54 -2.11 10.55
C ARG A 68 -9.65 -2.93 9.61
N VAL A 69 -8.68 -2.28 8.99
CA VAL A 69 -7.75 -2.87 8.03
C VAL A 69 -6.32 -2.70 8.53
N GLU A 70 -5.59 -3.79 8.64
CA GLU A 70 -4.16 -3.81 8.92
C GLU A 70 -3.37 -4.20 7.67
N GLY A 71 -2.15 -3.68 7.54
CA GLY A 71 -1.26 -4.03 6.43
C GLY A 71 -0.01 -3.16 6.40
N LYS A 72 0.70 -3.15 5.28
CA LYS A 72 1.87 -2.29 5.07
C LYS A 72 1.46 -1.05 4.28
N LEU A 73 1.84 0.14 4.75
CA LEU A 73 1.62 1.37 4.01
C LEU A 73 2.61 1.48 2.85
N LEU A 74 2.09 1.69 1.66
CA LEU A 74 2.86 2.09 0.50
C LEU A 74 2.31 3.40 -0.05
N LEU A 75 3.18 4.39 -0.22
CA LEU A 75 2.87 5.63 -0.91
C LEU A 75 3.32 5.52 -2.36
N ARG A 76 2.39 5.70 -3.31
CA ARG A 76 2.68 5.71 -4.74
C ARG A 76 2.37 7.08 -5.33
N ASN A 77 3.23 7.53 -6.23
CA ASN A 77 3.01 8.76 -7.00
C ASN A 77 2.45 8.39 -8.36
N PHE A 78 1.33 9.02 -8.74
CA PHE A 78 0.72 8.86 -10.04
C PHE A 78 0.74 10.20 -10.76
N PRO A 79 1.79 10.46 -11.58
CA PRO A 79 1.88 11.69 -12.33
C PRO A 79 0.75 11.76 -13.37
N ALA A 80 0.24 12.97 -13.60
CA ALA A 80 -0.73 13.19 -14.66
C ALA A 80 -0.12 12.79 -16.02
N ARG A 81 -0.87 12.00 -16.81
CA ARG A 81 -0.50 11.69 -18.18
C ARG A 81 -0.47 12.97 -19.01
N LYS A 82 0.58 13.11 -19.84
CA LYS A 82 0.79 14.27 -20.73
C LYS A 82 0.54 13.94 -22.21
N ASP A 83 0.08 12.73 -22.51
CA ASP A 83 -0.12 12.20 -23.86
C ASP A 83 -1.42 12.70 -24.52
N GLY A 84 -2.22 13.50 -23.83
CA GLY A 84 -3.48 14.07 -24.35
C GLY A 84 -4.60 13.05 -24.50
N VAL A 85 -4.38 11.79 -24.08
CA VAL A 85 -5.41 10.76 -24.13
C VAL A 85 -6.30 10.89 -22.90
N ALA A 86 -7.61 11.06 -23.11
CA ALA A 86 -8.58 11.08 -22.03
C ALA A 86 -8.74 9.65 -21.47
N VAL A 87 -7.96 9.32 -20.45
CA VAL A 87 -8.07 8.07 -19.68
C VAL A 87 -8.40 8.41 -18.23
N GLN A 88 -9.28 7.64 -17.61
CA GLN A 88 -9.56 7.78 -16.19
C GLN A 88 -8.43 7.12 -15.39
N SER A 89 -7.66 7.92 -14.65
CA SER A 89 -6.55 7.44 -13.82
C SER A 89 -6.57 8.06 -12.43
N ILE A 90 -6.00 7.36 -11.45
CA ILE A 90 -5.61 8.00 -10.19
C ILE A 90 -4.50 9.01 -10.50
N VAL A 91 -4.61 10.23 -9.99
CA VAL A 91 -3.59 11.27 -10.11
C VAL A 91 -3.34 11.84 -8.72
N GLY A 92 -2.08 11.95 -8.32
CA GLY A 92 -1.71 12.55 -7.05
C GLY A 92 -0.33 12.12 -6.57
N ASP A 93 0.22 12.98 -5.72
CA ASP A 93 1.42 12.68 -4.96
C ASP A 93 1.04 11.93 -3.68
N SER A 94 1.79 10.88 -3.35
CA SER A 94 1.61 10.10 -2.12
C SER A 94 0.23 9.45 -1.94
N VAL A 95 -0.29 8.80 -2.99
CA VAL A 95 -1.52 7.99 -2.88
C VAL A 95 -1.24 6.80 -1.97
N ARG A 96 -2.11 6.60 -0.97
CA ARG A 96 -1.92 5.59 0.09
C ARG A 96 -2.52 4.25 -0.31
N PHE A 97 -1.68 3.21 -0.30
CA PHE A 97 -2.08 1.81 -0.51
C PHE A 97 -1.77 1.01 0.75
N ILE A 98 -2.67 0.09 1.11
CA ILE A 98 -2.47 -0.92 2.14
C ILE A 98 -2.14 -2.24 1.44
N LEU A 99 -0.89 -2.68 1.54
CA LEU A 99 -0.41 -3.95 1.00
C LEU A 99 -0.59 -5.08 2.02
N ASP A 100 -0.69 -6.31 1.51
CA ASP A 100 -0.92 -7.53 2.29
C ASP A 100 -2.07 -7.36 3.31
N PRO A 101 -3.25 -6.82 2.90
CA PRO A 101 -4.26 -6.36 3.83
C PRO A 101 -4.93 -7.52 4.56
N ARG A 102 -5.25 -7.30 5.83
CA ARG A 102 -6.19 -8.11 6.61
C ARG A 102 -7.22 -7.19 7.22
N TRP A 103 -8.48 -7.61 7.23
CA TRP A 103 -9.56 -6.74 7.67
C TRP A 103 -10.61 -7.49 8.47
N GLU A 104 -11.35 -6.72 9.25
CA GLU A 104 -12.49 -7.19 10.02
C GLU A 104 -13.57 -6.10 10.11
N LEU A 105 -14.82 -6.53 10.30
CA LEU A 105 -15.93 -5.65 10.60
C LEU A 105 -15.81 -5.13 12.03
N VAL A 106 -15.90 -3.82 12.20
CA VAL A 106 -16.00 -3.19 13.52
C VAL A 106 -17.49 -3.12 13.88
N ARG A 107 -17.85 -3.73 15.01
CA ARG A 107 -19.22 -3.68 15.53
C ARG A 107 -19.58 -2.31 16.08
#